data_AF-A0AAW3Z0A9-F1
#
_entry.id   AF-A0AAW3Z0A9-F1
#
_cell.length_a   1.000
_cell.length_b   1.000
_cell.length_c   1.000
_cell.angle_alpha   90.00
_cell.angle_beta   90.00
_cell.angle_gamma   90.00
#
_symmetry.space_group_name_H-M   'P 1'
#
loop_
_entity.id
_entity.type
_entity.pdbx_description
1 polymer ?
#
loop_
_entity_poly.entity_id
_entity_poly.type
_entity_poly.pdbx_seq_one_letter_code
_entity_poly.pdbx_strand_id
1 'polypeptide(L)'
;MYALKLITERNGRKVEESWILGSMYRLEFHPKEVRDDVIAHVEYWQNNSLINLDIKKTDEAYITTLAGDTVRVVCRGQLTGLAA
;
A
#
# COMPACT_ATOMS: atom_id res chain seq x y z
N MET A 1 6.11 -13.60 21.12
CA MET A 1 4.75 -13.30 20.64
C MET A 1 4.77 -13.52 19.13
N TYR A 2 3.96 -14.43 18.60
CA TYR A 2 3.90 -14.68 17.17
C TYR A 2 2.62 -14.05 16.62
N ALA A 3 2.74 -13.19 15.62
CA ALA A 3 1.60 -12.67 14.87
C ALA A 3 1.54 -13.45 13.55
N LEU A 4 0.43 -14.16 13.31
CA LEU A 4 0.16 -14.77 12.02
C LEU A 4 -0.40 -13.67 11.11
N LYS A 5 0.28 -13.39 10.01
CA LYS A 5 -0.21 -12.47 8.97
C LYS A 5 -0.52 -13.26 7.71
N LEU A 6 -1.72 -13.10 7.17
CA LEU A 6 -2.14 -13.74 5.92
C LEU A 6 -1.49 -12.99 4.75
N ILE A 7 -0.79 -13.73 3.89
CA ILE A 7 -0.25 -13.20 2.64
C ILE A 7 -0.99 -13.91 1.51
N THR A 8 -1.58 -13.12 0.61
CA THR A 8 -2.29 -13.62 -0.56
C THR A 8 -1.49 -13.34 -1.82
N GLU A 9 -1.59 -14.20 -2.83
CA GLU A 9 -0.97 -13.96 -4.13
C GLU A 9 -2.01 -13.42 -5.11
N ARG A 10 -1.72 -12.28 -5.74
CA ARG A 10 -2.56 -11.65 -6.77
C ARG A 10 -1.69 -11.22 -7.94
N ASN A 11 -2.08 -11.61 -9.15
CA ASN A 11 -1.37 -11.26 -10.38
C ASN A 11 0.15 -11.54 -10.32
N GLY A 12 0.55 -12.65 -9.67
CA GLY A 12 1.96 -13.03 -9.47
C GLY A 12 2.71 -12.21 -8.41
N ARG A 13 2.01 -11.42 -7.60
CA ARG A 13 2.57 -10.59 -6.52
C ARG A 13 2.02 -11.02 -5.17
N LYS A 14 2.88 -11.02 -4.15
CA LYS A 14 2.47 -11.20 -2.75
C LYS A 14 1.88 -9.89 -2.22
N VAL A 15 0.70 -9.99 -1.63
CA VAL A 15 -0.07 -8.90 -1.03
C VAL A 15 -0.45 -9.29 0.40
N GLU A 16 -0.04 -8.48 1.36
CA GLU A 16 -0.38 -8.66 2.78
C GLU A 16 -1.84 -8.28 3.04
N GLU A 17 -2.31 -7.19 2.44
CA GLU A 17 -3.66 -6.67 2.66
C GLU A 17 -4.10 -5.82 1.47
N SER A 18 -5.40 -5.83 1.15
CA SER A 18 -5.96 -5.02 0.05
C SER A 18 -7.28 -4.39 0.44
N TRP A 19 -7.43 -3.11 0.11
CA TRP A 19 -8.60 -2.29 0.41
C TRP A 19 -9.14 -1.68 -0.88
N ILE A 20 -10.45 -1.76 -1.06
CA ILE A 20 -11.17 -1.08 -2.15
C ILE A 20 -11.67 0.25 -1.61
N LEU A 21 -11.17 1.35 -2.17
CA LEU A 21 -11.49 2.72 -1.77
C LEU A 21 -12.45 3.32 -2.79
N GLY A 22 -13.74 2.98 -2.65
CA GLY A 22 -14.77 3.33 -3.63
C GLY A 22 -14.67 2.48 -4.91
N SER A 23 -15.26 2.95 -6.01
CA SER A 23 -15.35 2.16 -7.26
C SER A 23 -14.10 2.21 -8.15
N MET A 24 -13.14 3.08 -7.85
CA MET A 24 -12.02 3.37 -8.77
C MET A 24 -10.64 3.13 -8.17
N TYR A 25 -10.49 3.16 -6.84
CA TYR A 25 -9.19 3.08 -6.20
C TYR A 25 -9.07 1.76 -5.45
N ARG A 26 -7.88 1.16 -5.56
CA ARG A 26 -7.48 -0.01 -4.78
C ARG A 26 -6.14 0.29 -4.11
N LEU A 27 -6.03 -0.03 -2.83
CA LEU A 27 -4.81 0.08 -2.04
C LEU A 27 -4.34 -1.32 -1.67
N GLU A 28 -3.10 -1.67 -2.00
CA GLU A 28 -2.49 -2.96 -1.67
C GLU A 28 -1.23 -2.76 -0.83
N PHE A 29 -1.11 -3.50 0.28
CA PHE A 29 0.07 -3.52 1.13
C PHE A 29 0.94 -4.72 0.78
N HIS A 30 2.25 -4.51 0.69
CA HIS A 30 3.18 -5.54 0.26
C HIS A 30 4.10 -6.00 1.39
N PRO A 31 4.53 -7.27 1.36
CA PRO A 31 5.52 -7.74 2.32
C PRO A 31 6.85 -7.05 2.06
N LYS A 32 7.61 -6.83 3.14
CA LYS A 32 8.92 -6.14 3.12
C LYS A 32 9.91 -6.73 2.10
N GLU A 33 9.72 -7.98 1.71
CA GLU A 33 10.57 -8.72 0.75
C GLU A 33 10.40 -8.28 -0.71
N VAL A 34 9.34 -7.55 -1.07
CA VAL A 34 9.08 -7.19 -2.49
C VAL A 34 9.96 -6.02 -2.93
N ARG A 35 10.00 -4.95 -2.15
CA ARG A 35 10.81 -3.74 -2.36
C ARG A 35 11.05 -3.06 -1.02
N ASP A 36 12.31 -2.77 -0.70
CA ASP A 36 12.68 -2.26 0.62
C ASP A 36 12.18 -0.84 0.91
N ASP A 37 11.85 -0.05 -0.11
CA ASP A 37 11.40 1.34 0.06
C ASP A 37 9.89 1.51 -0.03
N VAL A 38 9.17 0.56 -0.62
CA VAL A 38 7.72 0.62 -0.86
C VAL A 38 6.96 -0.32 0.05
N ILE A 39 5.81 0.15 0.51
CA ILE A 39 4.98 -0.52 1.51
C ILE A 39 3.54 -0.67 1.07
N ALA A 40 3.09 0.19 0.16
CA ALA A 40 1.77 0.06 -0.43
C ALA A 40 1.78 0.59 -1.86
N HIS A 41 0.86 0.06 -2.67
CA HIS A 41 0.58 0.52 -4.01
C HIS A 41 -0.87 0.97 -4.09
N VAL A 42 -1.10 2.08 -4.77
CA VAL A 42 -2.44 2.54 -5.16
C VAL A 42 -2.60 2.30 -6.64
N GLU A 43 -3.64 1.56 -7.00
CA GLU A 43 -4.04 1.36 -8.37
C GLU A 43 -5.39 2.02 -8.61
N TYR A 44 -5.50 2.77 -9.70
CA TYR A 44 -6.78 3.34 -10.13
C TYR A 44 -6.87 3.52 -11.64
N TRP A 45 -8.09 3.52 -12.16
CA TRP A 45 -8.35 3.79 -13.57
C TRP A 45 -8.64 5.27 -13.78
N GLN A 46 -7.95 5.88 -14.74
CA GLN A 46 -8.19 7.25 -15.19
C GLN A 46 -8.16 7.29 -16.71
N ASN A 47 -9.23 7.79 -17.33
CA ASN A 47 -9.33 7.92 -18.80
C ASN A 47 -8.91 6.64 -19.54
N ASN A 48 -9.45 5.50 -19.10
CA ASN A 48 -9.17 4.17 -19.66
C ASN A 48 -7.68 3.73 -19.58
N SER A 49 -6.91 4.36 -18.69
CA SER A 49 -5.53 4.00 -18.36
C SER A 49 -5.44 3.54 -16.92
N LEU A 50 -4.72 2.45 -16.67
CA LEU A 50 -4.41 1.98 -15.32
C LEU A 50 -3.20 2.76 -14.79
N ILE A 51 -3.42 3.56 -13.75
CA ILE A 51 -2.38 4.30 -13.04
C ILE A 51 -1.97 3.52 -11.79
N ASN A 52 -0.66 3.45 -11.56
CA ASN A 52 -0.07 2.80 -10.39
C ASN A 52 0.81 3.84 -9.67
N LEU A 53 0.60 4.01 -8.37
CA LEU A 53 1.37 4.90 -7.52
C LEU A 53 1.94 4.13 -6.35
N ASP A 54 3.22 4.32 -6.08
CA ASP A 54 3.92 3.67 -4.98
C ASP A 54 3.94 4.60 -3.76
N ILE A 55 3.60 4.06 -2.59
CA ILE A 55 3.74 4.76 -1.31
C ILE A 55 4.99 4.22 -0.62
N LYS A 56 5.93 5.11 -0.32
CA LYS A 56 7.20 4.75 0.32
C LYS A 56 7.11 4.82 1.83
N LYS A 57 8.06 4.16 2.51
CA LYS A 57 8.23 4.20 3.97
C LYS A 57 8.42 5.63 4.53
N THR A 58 8.88 6.56 3.71
CA THR A 58 9.13 7.96 4.08
C THR A 58 7.96 8.87 3.81
N ASP A 59 6.92 8.39 3.13
CA ASP A 59 5.84 9.24 2.65
C ASP A 59 4.74 9.35 3.70
N GLU A 60 4.15 10.55 3.81
CA GLU A 60 2.79 10.70 4.33
C GLU A 60 1.85 10.78 3.13
N ALA A 61 0.97 9.79 2.98
CA ALA A 61 0.04 9.72 1.86
C ALA A 61 -1.41 9.86 2.32
N TYR A 62 -2.19 10.60 1.55
CA TYR A 62 -3.64 10.73 1.71
C TYR A 62 -4.28 10.34 0.39
N ILE A 63 -5.23 9.41 0.46
CA ILE A 63 -5.98 8.96 -0.72
C ILE A 63 -7.41 9.43 -0.52
N THR A 64 -7.86 10.37 -1.35
CA THR A 64 -9.24 10.86 -1.35
C THR A 64 -9.96 10.32 -2.58
N THR A 65 -11.06 9.60 -2.37
CA THR A 65 -11.91 9.08 -3.44
C THR A 65 -12.75 10.21 -4.04
N LEU A 66 -13.31 10.01 -5.25
CA LEU A 66 -14.25 10.98 -5.82
C LEU A 66 -15.55 11.13 -5.01
N ALA A 67 -15.86 10.17 -4.14
CA ALA A 67 -17.00 10.26 -3.23
C ALA A 67 -16.71 11.15 -2.00
N GLY A 68 -15.45 11.59 -1.81
CA GLY A 68 -15.02 12.41 -0.69
C GLY A 68 -14.48 11.62 0.50
N ASP A 69 -14.40 10.29 0.42
CA ASP A 69 -13.79 9.48 1.47
C ASP A 69 -12.27 9.67 1.43
N THR A 70 -11.65 9.93 2.58
CA THR A 70 -10.19 10.05 2.68
C THR A 70 -9.61 8.97 3.59
N VAL A 71 -8.65 8.22 3.07
CA VAL A 71 -7.80 7.33 3.88
C VAL A 71 -6.44 7.99 4.06
N ARG A 72 -6.04 8.18 5.31
CA ARG A 72 -4.68 8.56 5.66
C ARG A 72 -3.83 7.30 5.79
N VAL A 73 -2.77 7.23 5.01
CA VAL A 73 -1.80 6.15 5.03
C VAL A 73 -0.55 6.68 5.72
N VAL A 74 -0.38 6.31 7.01
CA VAL A 74 0.79 6.68 7.82
C VAL A 74 1.75 5.51 7.89
N CYS A 75 2.91 5.75 7.30
CA CYS A 75 3.86 4.72 6.97
C CYS A 75 5.03 4.75 7.92
N ARG A 76 4.87 4.16 9.11
CA ARG A 76 5.97 4.07 10.07
C ARG A 76 6.83 2.86 9.75
N GLY A 77 7.75 3.03 8.80
CA GLY A 77 8.86 2.10 8.66
C GLY A 77 9.61 2.05 10.00
N GLN A 78 9.66 0.89 10.64
CA GLN A 78 10.57 0.70 11.76
C GLN A 78 11.99 0.82 11.19
N LEU A 79 12.71 1.90 11.52
CA LEU A 79 14.14 2.03 11.28
C LEU A 79 14.84 0.97 12.13
N THR A 80 14.92 -0.27 11.63
CA THR A 80 15.86 -1.26 12.16
C THR A 80 17.25 -0.87 11.67
N GLY A 81 17.84 0.12 12.33
CA GLY A 81 19.11 0.68 11.92
C GLY A 81 19.57 1.91 12.71
N LEU A 82 19.42 1.89 14.04
CA LEU A 82 20.29 2.67 14.94
C LEU A 82 20.58 1.78 16.15
N ALA A 83 21.48 0.81 15.93
CA ALA A 83 22.33 0.35 17.01
C ALA A 83 23.39 1.44 17.20
N ALA A 84 23.33 2.13 18.34
CA ALA A 84 24.42 2.87 18.94
C ALA A 84 24.39 2.56 20.44
#